data_AF-A0AA88DAQ3-F1
#
_entry.id   AF-A0AA88DAQ3-F1
#
_cell.length_a   1.000
_cell.length_b   1.000
_cell.length_c   1.000
_cell.angle_alpha   90.00
_cell.angle_beta   90.00
_cell.angle_gamma   90.00
#
_symmetry.space_group_name_H-M   'P 1'
#
loop_
_entity.id
_entity.type
_entity.pdbx_description
1 polymer ?
#
loop_
_entity_poly.entity_id
_entity_poly.type
_entity_poly.pdbx_seq_one_letter_code
_entity_poly.pdbx_strand_id
1 'polypeptide(L)'
;MASRNGVVFEDFFPTMVEKLGTEGFMKELCNGFHLLMDKEKEVITFESLKRNAALLGLQGLNDEEIVCMIKEGDMDGDQALNEMEFCTLMFRLSPDLMKVSKEMLEDDVFDDY
;
A
#
# COMPACT_ATOMS: atom_id res chain seq x y z
N MET A 1 -1.13 -15.89 -23.75
CA MET A 1 -1.99 -14.72 -23.44
C MET A 1 -2.11 -14.69 -21.92
N ALA A 2 -1.26 -13.91 -21.25
CA ALA A 2 -1.36 -13.74 -19.81
C ALA A 2 -2.45 -12.69 -19.56
N SER A 3 -3.60 -13.11 -19.04
CA SER A 3 -4.63 -12.17 -18.61
C SER A 3 -4.09 -11.47 -17.36
N ARG A 4 -3.52 -10.28 -17.56
CA ARG A 4 -3.17 -9.37 -16.48
C ARG A 4 -4.47 -8.74 -16.01
N ASN A 5 -5.30 -9.52 -15.32
CA ASN A 5 -6.32 -8.96 -14.44
C ASN A 5 -5.59 -8.43 -13.20
N GLY A 6 -4.76 -7.41 -13.41
CA GLY A 6 -4.16 -6.67 -12.32
C GLY A 6 -5.25 -5.79 -11.74
N VAL A 7 -5.46 -5.89 -10.44
CA VAL A 7 -6.10 -4.81 -9.67
C VAL A 7 -5.42 -3.50 -10.08
N VAL A 8 -6.15 -2.64 -10.78
CA VAL A 8 -5.65 -1.32 -11.14
C VAL A 8 -5.78 -0.49 -9.88
N PHE A 9 -4.65 -0.25 -9.22
CA PHE A 9 -4.58 0.69 -8.12
C PHE A 9 -4.82 2.09 -8.69
N GLU A 10 -5.91 2.73 -8.27
CA GLU A 10 -6.18 4.12 -8.63
C GLU A 10 -5.40 5.02 -7.68
N ASP A 11 -4.40 5.71 -8.20
CA ASP A 11 -3.44 6.45 -7.39
C ASP A 11 -4.00 7.81 -6.94
N PHE A 12 -4.55 7.83 -5.73
CA PHE A 12 -5.01 9.05 -5.07
C PHE A 12 -3.99 9.64 -4.10
N PHE A 13 -2.81 9.01 -3.96
CA PHE A 13 -1.83 9.41 -2.95
C PHE A 13 -1.26 10.81 -3.18
N PRO A 14 -0.94 11.26 -4.42
CA PRO A 14 -0.48 12.63 -4.65
C PRO A 14 -1.51 13.67 -4.17
N THR A 15 -2.81 13.42 -4.39
CA THR A 15 -3.88 14.32 -3.95
C THR A 15 -4.03 14.30 -2.41
N MET A 16 -3.86 13.14 -1.78
CA MET A 16 -3.90 13.04 -0.32
C MET A 16 -2.70 13.75 0.32
N VAL A 17 -1.50 13.60 -0.24
CA VAL A 17 -0.28 14.30 0.22
C VAL A 17 -0.43 15.82 0.05
N GLU A 18 -0.97 16.29 -1.08
CA GLU A 18 -1.22 17.72 -1.31
C GLU A 18 -2.19 18.32 -0.27
N LYS A 19 -3.26 17.59 0.07
CA LYS A 19 -4.31 18.08 0.99
C LYS A 19 -3.97 17.93 2.48
N LEU A 20 -3.31 16.84 2.85
CA LEU A 20 -3.07 16.47 4.25
C LEU A 20 -1.63 16.75 4.70
N GLY A 21 -0.73 17.05 3.77
CA GLY A 21 0.71 17.02 4.01
C GLY A 21 1.24 15.60 4.15
N THR A 22 2.57 15.45 4.19
CA THR A 22 3.24 14.16 4.33
C THR A 22 2.90 13.47 5.65
N GLU A 23 2.90 14.20 6.77
CA GLU A 23 2.56 13.66 8.09
C GLU A 23 1.10 13.21 8.17
N GLY A 24 0.17 13.99 7.60
CA GLY A 24 -1.25 13.63 7.55
C GLY A 24 -1.50 12.43 6.66
N PHE A 25 -0.83 12.34 5.52
CA PHE A 25 -0.89 11.18 4.63
C PHE A 25 -0.38 9.90 5.32
N MET A 26 0.78 9.96 5.97
CA MET A 26 1.33 8.82 6.72
C MET A 26 0.34 8.35 7.79
N LYS A 27 -0.29 9.27 8.51
CA LYS A 27 -1.31 8.93 9.50
C LYS A 27 -2.53 8.23 8.89
N GLU A 28 -2.99 8.66 7.72
CA GLU A 28 -4.11 8.00 7.04
C GLU A 28 -3.73 6.60 6.53
N LEU A 29 -2.48 6.38 6.11
CA LEU A 29 -1.98 5.04 5.80
C LEU A 29 -2.01 4.14 7.04
N CYS A 30 -1.54 4.62 8.19
CA CYS A 30 -1.61 3.89 9.46
C CYS A 30 -3.06 3.59 9.85
N ASN A 31 -3.98 4.54 9.67
CA ASN A 31 -5.41 4.33 9.92
C ASN A 31 -5.99 3.25 8.99
N GLY A 32 -5.60 3.26 7.71
CA GLY A 32 -5.98 2.24 6.73
C GLY A 32 -5.48 0.85 7.13
N PHE A 33 -4.22 0.76 7.58
CA PHE A 33 -3.64 -0.46 8.13
C PHE A 33 -4.46 -0.99 9.31
N HIS A 34 -4.72 -0.15 10.32
CA HIS A 34 -5.51 -0.53 11.50
C HIS A 34 -6.94 -0.98 11.17
N LEU A 35 -7.49 -0.48 10.06
CA LEU A 35 -8.82 -0.85 9.62
C LEU A 35 -8.84 -2.22 8.92
N LEU A 36 -7.73 -2.63 8.30
CA LEU A 36 -7.58 -3.90 7.59
C LEU A 36 -6.95 -5.02 8.44
N MET A 37 -6.21 -4.66 9.49
CA MET A 37 -5.48 -5.63 10.31
C MET A 37 -6.39 -6.55 11.14
N ASP A 38 -5.82 -7.70 11.50
CA ASP A 38 -6.33 -8.54 12.58
C ASP A 38 -5.95 -7.91 13.92
N LYS A 39 -6.96 -7.60 14.76
CA LYS A 39 -6.74 -6.92 16.05
C LYS A 39 -6.04 -7.78 17.09
N GLU A 40 -6.09 -9.11 16.96
CA GLU A 40 -5.44 -10.01 17.90
C GLU A 40 -3.98 -10.26 17.52
N LYS A 41 -3.68 -10.26 16.21
CA LYS A 41 -2.32 -10.51 15.70
C LYS A 41 -1.53 -9.24 15.39
N GLU A 42 -2.19 -8.09 15.34
CA GLU A 42 -1.60 -6.79 14.99
C GLU A 42 -0.96 -6.73 13.59
N VAL A 43 -1.43 -7.60 12.69
CA VAL A 43 -0.99 -7.70 11.29
C VAL A 43 -2.18 -7.91 10.36
N ILE A 44 -2.06 -7.52 9.10
CA ILE A 44 -3.07 -7.84 8.08
C ILE A 44 -2.86 -9.28 7.63
N THR A 45 -3.89 -10.09 7.83
CA THR A 45 -3.91 -11.48 7.36
C THR A 45 -4.89 -11.61 6.20
N PHE A 46 -4.84 -12.74 5.49
CA PHE A 46 -5.82 -13.07 4.46
C PHE A 46 -7.27 -12.93 4.96
N GLU A 47 -7.55 -13.48 6.15
CA GLU A 47 -8.88 -13.45 6.74
C GLU A 47 -9.30 -12.04 7.17
N SER A 48 -8.38 -11.25 7.75
CA SER A 48 -8.70 -9.88 8.17
C SER A 48 -8.91 -8.97 6.96
N LEU A 49 -8.04 -9.08 5.95
CA LEU A 49 -8.16 -8.31 4.71
C LEU A 49 -9.47 -8.63 4.00
N LYS A 50 -9.80 -9.92 3.82
CA LYS A 50 -11.06 -10.35 3.18
C LYS A 50 -12.29 -9.81 3.90
N ARG A 51 -12.34 -9.96 5.22
CA ARG A 51 -13.49 -9.52 6.03
C ARG A 51 -13.60 -8.00 6.07
N ASN A 52 -12.51 -7.31 6.36
CA ASN A 52 -12.51 -5.87 6.58
C ASN A 52 -12.68 -5.11 5.25
N ALA A 53 -12.08 -5.59 4.15
CA ALA A 53 -12.32 -5.02 2.82
C ALA A 53 -13.78 -5.18 2.39
N ALA A 54 -14.41 -6.32 2.66
CA ALA A 54 -15.84 -6.50 2.38
C ALA A 54 -16.74 -5.51 3.16
N LEU A 55 -16.37 -5.19 4.41
CA LEU A 55 -17.05 -4.17 5.23
C LEU A 55 -16.89 -2.75 4.68
N LEU A 56 -15.79 -2.47 3.99
CA LEU A 56 -15.56 -1.21 3.27
C LEU A 56 -16.29 -1.12 1.92
N GLY A 57 -17.07 -2.15 1.55
CA GLY A 57 -17.76 -2.22 0.27
C GLY A 57 -16.93 -2.78 -0.88
N LEU A 58 -15.72 -3.29 -0.60
CA LEU A 58 -14.86 -3.96 -1.59
C LEU A 58 -15.20 -5.45 -1.71
N GLN A 59 -16.50 -5.76 -1.87
CA GLN A 59 -17.01 -7.14 -1.90
C GLN A 59 -16.64 -7.93 -3.17
N GLY A 60 -15.92 -7.31 -4.11
CA GLY A 60 -15.51 -7.91 -5.38
C GLY A 60 -14.13 -8.54 -5.39
N LEU A 61 -13.37 -8.46 -4.28
CA LEU A 61 -12.04 -9.05 -4.20
C LEU A 61 -12.14 -10.58 -4.03
N ASN A 62 -11.63 -11.31 -5.01
CA ASN A 62 -11.56 -12.76 -4.94
C ASN A 62 -10.39 -13.23 -4.07
N ASP A 63 -10.47 -14.46 -3.58
CA ASP A 63 -9.43 -15.06 -2.74
C ASP A 63 -8.05 -15.02 -3.41
N GLU A 64 -7.99 -15.22 -4.73
CA GLU A 64 -6.76 -15.14 -5.51
C GLU A 64 -6.15 -13.72 -5.51
N GLU A 65 -6.99 -12.69 -5.58
CA GLU A 65 -6.55 -11.29 -5.56
C GLU A 65 -6.02 -10.90 -4.18
N ILE A 66 -6.70 -11.32 -3.11
CA ILE A 66 -6.27 -11.08 -1.72
C ILE A 66 -4.94 -11.78 -1.45
N VAL A 67 -4.79 -13.03 -1.89
CA VAL A 67 -3.51 -13.75 -1.78
C VAL A 67 -2.41 -13.04 -2.56
N CYS A 68 -2.71 -12.51 -3.75
CA CYS A 68 -1.75 -11.75 -4.55
C CYS A 68 -1.32 -10.47 -3.83
N MET A 69 -2.27 -9.72 -3.24
CA MET A 69 -1.99 -8.50 -2.48
C MET A 69 -1.08 -8.75 -1.29
N ILE A 70 -1.32 -9.83 -0.54
CA ILE A 70 -0.45 -10.19 0.59
C ILE A 70 0.93 -10.58 0.09
N LYS A 71 1.02 -11.47 -0.90
CA LYS A 71 2.31 -11.92 -1.46
C LYS A 71 3.16 -10.81 -2.04
N GLU A 72 2.55 -9.75 -2.57
CA GLU A 72 3.30 -8.63 -3.14
C GLU A 72 3.90 -7.70 -2.06
N GLY A 73 3.27 -7.62 -0.89
CA GLY A 73 3.71 -6.79 0.23
C GLY A 73 4.52 -7.53 1.29
N ASP A 74 4.34 -8.85 1.41
CA ASP A 74 5.02 -9.72 2.36
C ASP A 74 6.51 -9.84 1.99
N MET A 75 7.37 -9.19 2.78
CA MET A 75 8.80 -9.12 2.52
C MET A 75 9.59 -10.13 3.35
N ASP A 76 9.07 -10.51 4.52
CA ASP A 76 9.72 -11.46 5.43
C ASP A 76 9.24 -12.92 5.26
N GLY A 77 8.14 -13.12 4.51
CA GLY A 77 7.57 -14.42 4.17
C GLY A 77 6.64 -15.00 5.25
N ASP A 78 6.13 -14.18 6.17
CA ASP A 78 5.25 -14.63 7.26
C ASP A 78 3.78 -14.84 6.84
N GLN A 79 3.46 -14.54 5.57
CA GLN A 79 2.12 -14.61 4.97
C GLN A 79 1.10 -13.63 5.58
N ALA A 80 1.59 -12.56 6.20
CA ALA A 80 0.84 -11.43 6.68
C ALA A 80 1.48 -10.13 6.14
N LEU A 81 0.89 -8.99 6.49
CA LEU A 81 1.51 -7.70 6.29
C LEU A 81 1.55 -6.98 7.63
N ASN A 82 2.75 -6.62 8.07
CA ASN A 82 2.90 -5.66 9.15
C ASN A 82 2.73 -4.22 8.64
N GLU A 83 2.73 -3.24 9.56
CA GLU A 83 2.50 -1.83 9.22
C GLU A 83 3.53 -1.29 8.22
N MET A 84 4.80 -1.68 8.36
CA MET A 84 5.89 -1.24 7.48
C MET A 84 5.72 -1.81 6.08
N GLU A 85 5.42 -3.11 5.97
CA GLU A 85 5.18 -3.80 4.70
C GLU A 85 3.99 -3.24 3.96
N PHE A 86 2.88 -3.00 4.68
CA PHE A 86 1.70 -2.36 4.12
C PHE A 86 2.01 -0.96 3.59
N CYS A 87 2.66 -0.11 4.39
CA CYS A 87 3.03 1.23 3.94
C CYS A 87 3.95 1.16 2.71
N THR A 88 4.96 0.29 2.75
CA THR A 88 5.91 0.10 1.64
C THR A 88 5.21 -0.37 0.37
N LEU A 89 4.29 -1.33 0.47
CA LEU A 89 3.48 -1.80 -0.65
C LEU A 89 2.66 -0.64 -1.25
N MET A 90 2.02 0.16 -0.41
CA MET A 90 1.25 1.33 -0.84
C MET A 90 2.16 2.31 -1.60
N PHE A 91 3.33 2.67 -1.06
CA PHE A 91 4.28 3.53 -1.76
C PHE A 91 4.74 2.96 -3.11
N ARG A 92 4.95 1.65 -3.21
CA ARG A 92 5.34 0.97 -4.46
C ARG A 92 4.22 0.97 -5.51
N LEU A 93 2.97 1.01 -5.09
CA LEU A 93 1.80 1.06 -5.97
C LEU A 93 1.49 2.48 -6.47
N SER A 94 2.07 3.52 -5.86
CA SER A 94 2.03 4.89 -6.38
C SER A 94 3.31 5.20 -7.18
N PRO A 95 3.27 5.04 -8.52
CA PRO A 95 4.41 5.36 -9.38
C PRO A 95 4.81 6.84 -9.29
N ASP A 96 3.87 7.74 -9.01
CA ASP A 96 4.16 9.17 -8.84
C ASP A 96 4.93 9.46 -7.54
N LEU A 97 4.65 8.76 -6.43
CA LEU A 97 5.43 8.89 -5.19
C LEU A 97 6.83 8.29 -5.33
N MET A 98 6.97 7.17 -6.03
CA MET A 98 8.28 6.61 -6.38
C MET A 98 9.10 7.55 -7.28
N LYS A 99 8.44 8.29 -8.18
CA LYS A 99 9.10 9.22 -9.08
C LYS A 99 9.56 10.48 -8.37
N VAL A 100 8.76 11.03 -7.45
CA VAL A 100 9.17 12.14 -6.56
C VAL A 100 10.41 11.76 -5.75
N SER A 101 10.45 10.56 -5.17
CA SER A 101 11.63 10.10 -4.43
C SER A 101 12.88 9.97 -5.30
N LYS A 102 12.72 9.70 -6.61
CA LYS A 102 13.84 9.58 -7.55
C LYS A 102 14.31 10.94 -8.05
N GLU A 103 13.40 11.86 -8.36
CA GLU A 103 13.73 13.24 -8.77
C GLU A 103 14.46 13.99 -7.65
N MET A 104 14.07 13.83 -6.38
CA MET A 104 14.78 14.43 -5.24
C MET A 104 16.20 13.88 -5.01
N LEU A 105 16.51 12.65 -5.46
CA LEU A 105 17.85 12.08 -5.37
C LEU A 105 18.77 12.49 -6.53
N GLU A 106 18.20 12.95 -7.65
CA GLU A 106 18.96 13.41 -8.81
C GLU A 106 19.36 14.90 -8.69
N ASP A 107 18.63 15.70 -7.91
CA ASP A 107 18.96 17.12 -7.66
C ASP A 107 20.15 17.32 -6.69
N ASP A 108 20.45 16.37 -5.79
CA ASP A 108 21.61 16.43 -4.87
C ASP A 108 22.97 16.08 -5.53
N VAL A 109 22.98 15.71 -6.83
CA VAL A 109 24.22 15.31 -7.55
C VAL A 109 24.78 16.43 -8.44
N PHE A 110 24.17 17.63 -8.46
CA PHE A 110 24.59 18.73 -9.34
C PHE A 110 24.98 20.05 -8.64
N ASP A 111 25.41 20.03 -7.36
CA ASP A 111 25.96 21.22 -6.68
C ASP A 111 27.50 21.14 -6.45
N ASP A 112 28.25 20.60 -7.42
CA ASP A 112 29.72 20.81 -7.48
C ASP A 112 30.13 21.12 -8.92
N TYR A 113 29.89 22.36 -9.37
CA TYR A 113 30.65 23.04 -10.43
C TYR A 113 30.52 24.57 -10.37
#